data_AF-A0A3B9G4M8-F1
#
_entry.id   AF-A0A3B9G4M8-F1
#
_cell.length_a   1.000
_cell.length_b   1.000
_cell.length_c   1.000
_cell.angle_alpha   90.00
_cell.angle_beta   90.00
_cell.angle_gamma   90.00
#
_symmetry.space_group_name_H-M   'P 1'
#
loop_
_entity.id
_entity.type
_entity.pdbx_description
1 polymer ?
#
loop_
_entity_poly.entity_id
_entity_poly.type
_entity_poly.pdbx_seq_one_letter_code
_entity_poly.pdbx_strand_id
1 'polypeptide(L)'
;MRNWNSLYDILSFPIGILYFAMTLLGIGNILTNSAFSVFFTMTNELVILLAEVCIRTGTFLVVNFPLFFMLRLVTRKSGSATGILSAFAGYIAYLTMTMCFAGSSLPSTAFSSILGLSITSARAKSLAGAVHYPLQTGVIGAGIVALIALYNYNRTRKRSDYNLFAFISKDTQCVIGTVILSAAAGFGMAYAWPYAVRTIHTAVEFISSDTTNPVNLMIYGVLDRFSSLLNIGAMIRTPFWYGSNGGTWLNMVGSSVAGDVNIWTAQAAIGGLTGMSGRFITPYYVLNIFA
;
A
#
# COMPACT_ATOMS: atom_id res chain seq x y z
N MET A 1 28.91 9.09 4.46
CA MET A 1 28.32 9.66 3.23
C MET A 1 28.05 8.62 2.14
N ARG A 2 28.98 7.71 1.80
CA ARG A 2 28.79 6.69 0.73
C ARG A 2 27.54 5.79 0.87
N ASN A 3 27.20 5.40 2.10
CA ASN A 3 26.02 4.54 2.35
C ASN A 3 24.68 5.29 2.16
N TRP A 4 24.65 6.60 2.43
CA TRP A 4 23.46 7.43 2.25
C TRP A 4 23.18 7.68 0.76
N ASN A 5 24.22 7.99 -0.02
CA ASN A 5 24.10 8.11 -1.48
C ASN A 5 23.65 6.79 -2.11
N SER A 6 24.16 5.65 -1.63
CA SER A 6 23.71 4.34 -2.11
C SER A 6 22.25 4.04 -1.77
N LEU A 7 21.70 4.55 -0.66
CA LEU A 7 20.29 4.38 -0.31
C LEU A 7 19.39 5.27 -1.17
N TYR A 8 19.83 6.51 -1.42
CA TYR A 8 19.16 7.43 -2.34
C TYR A 8 19.03 6.82 -3.75
N ASP A 9 20.10 6.23 -4.29
CA ASP A 9 20.09 5.57 -5.61
C ASP A 9 19.16 4.35 -5.69
N ILE A 10 18.92 3.69 -4.55
CA ILE A 10 17.98 2.56 -4.47
C ILE A 10 16.53 3.07 -4.47
N LEU A 11 16.27 4.19 -3.82
CA LEU A 11 14.93 4.76 -3.65
C LEU A 11 14.48 5.61 -4.83
N SER A 12 15.41 6.29 -5.53
CA SER A 12 15.09 7.25 -6.58
C SER A 12 14.27 6.64 -7.72
N PHE A 13 14.62 5.44 -8.16
CA PHE A 13 13.93 4.77 -9.27
C PHE A 13 12.49 4.34 -8.91
N PRO A 14 12.24 3.59 -7.80
CA PRO A 14 10.88 3.30 -7.36
C PRO A 14 10.01 4.55 -7.13
N ILE A 15 10.60 5.63 -6.59
CA ILE A 15 9.88 6.90 -6.38
C ILE A 15 9.50 7.54 -7.72
N GLY A 16 10.38 7.50 -8.73
CA GLY A 16 10.06 7.96 -10.08
C GLY A 16 8.88 7.20 -10.71
N ILE A 17 8.80 5.89 -10.50
CA ILE A 17 7.65 5.07 -10.92
C ILE A 17 6.38 5.51 -10.18
N LEU A 18 6.47 5.77 -8.87
CA LEU A 18 5.33 6.23 -8.08
C LEU A 18 4.81 7.58 -8.56
N TYR A 19 5.70 8.52 -8.89
CA TYR A 19 5.33 9.81 -9.46
C TYR A 19 4.58 9.65 -10.78
N PHE A 20 5.14 8.84 -11.70
CA PHE A 20 4.47 8.53 -12.97
C PHE A 20 3.09 7.89 -12.75
N ALA A 21 2.98 6.94 -11.83
CA ALA A 21 1.70 6.30 -11.49
C ALA A 21 0.66 7.31 -10.97
N MET A 22 1.07 8.25 -10.13
CA MET A 22 0.19 9.32 -9.63
C MET A 22 -0.24 10.27 -10.75
N THR A 23 0.64 10.58 -11.71
CA THR A 23 0.25 11.39 -12.88
C THR A 23 -0.79 10.68 -13.76
N LEU A 24 -0.64 9.37 -13.97
CA LEU A 24 -1.64 8.57 -14.70
C LEU A 24 -2.99 8.56 -13.98
N LEU A 25 -2.97 8.39 -12.66
CA LEU A 25 -4.18 8.47 -11.84
C LEU A 25 -4.83 9.85 -11.91
N GLY A 26 -4.04 10.92 -11.85
CA GLY A 26 -4.54 12.29 -11.96
C GLY A 26 -5.25 12.53 -13.28
N ILE A 27 -4.58 12.23 -14.40
CA ILE A 27 -5.14 12.39 -15.75
C ILE A 27 -6.42 11.57 -15.92
N GLY A 28 -6.39 10.29 -15.52
CA GLY A 28 -7.54 9.42 -15.64
C GLY A 28 -8.74 9.87 -14.80
N ASN A 29 -8.52 10.32 -13.56
CA ASN A 29 -9.60 10.82 -12.69
C ASN A 29 -10.16 12.15 -13.17
N ILE A 30 -9.37 13.05 -13.76
CA ILE A 30 -9.89 14.31 -14.32
C ILE A 30 -10.90 14.04 -15.45
N LEU A 31 -10.63 13.02 -16.27
CA LEU A 31 -11.47 12.68 -17.42
C LEU A 31 -12.76 11.94 -17.07
N THR A 32 -12.79 11.21 -15.94
CA THR A 32 -13.94 10.36 -15.56
C THR A 32 -14.76 10.90 -14.40
N ASN A 33 -14.21 11.77 -13.55
CA ASN A 33 -14.87 12.20 -12.33
C ASN A 33 -15.97 13.24 -12.61
N SER A 34 -17.19 12.93 -12.14
CA SER A 34 -18.37 13.78 -12.28
C SER A 34 -18.23 15.15 -11.63
N ALA A 35 -17.33 15.32 -10.65
CA ALA A 35 -17.04 16.62 -10.04
C ALA A 35 -16.47 17.64 -11.04
N PHE A 36 -15.78 17.19 -12.10
CA PHE A 36 -15.24 18.06 -13.15
C PHE A 36 -16.21 18.29 -14.31
N SER A 37 -17.42 17.73 -14.26
CA SER A 37 -18.45 17.93 -15.28
C SER A 37 -18.85 19.41 -15.47
N VAL A 38 -18.59 20.26 -14.46
CA VAL A 38 -18.75 21.71 -14.53
C VAL A 38 -17.81 22.36 -15.53
N PHE A 39 -16.60 21.80 -15.72
CA PHE A 39 -15.59 22.34 -16.62
C PHE A 39 -15.61 21.62 -17.98
N PHE A 40 -15.74 20.29 -17.99
CA PHE A 40 -15.69 19.49 -19.22
C PHE A 40 -16.58 18.24 -19.10
N THR A 41 -17.39 17.97 -20.12
CA THR A 41 -18.17 16.73 -20.26
C THR A 41 -17.67 15.92 -21.45
N MET A 42 -17.08 14.76 -21.19
CA MET A 42 -16.57 13.85 -22.22
C MET A 42 -17.57 12.71 -22.42
N THR A 43 -18.22 12.67 -23.58
CA THR A 43 -19.23 11.63 -23.92
C THR A 43 -18.64 10.49 -24.74
N ASN A 44 -17.41 10.64 -25.25
CA ASN A 44 -16.79 9.64 -26.11
C ASN A 44 -16.29 8.43 -25.31
N GLU A 45 -16.86 7.26 -25.59
CA GLU A 45 -16.54 5.98 -24.91
C GLU A 45 -15.05 5.61 -25.00
N LEU A 46 -14.39 5.85 -26.13
CA LEU A 46 -12.97 5.52 -26.30
C LEU A 46 -12.09 6.36 -25.36
N VAL A 47 -12.45 7.62 -25.14
CA VAL A 47 -11.72 8.53 -24.24
C VAL A 47 -11.90 8.09 -22.79
N ILE A 48 -13.12 7.70 -22.41
CA ILE A 48 -13.41 7.17 -21.07
C ILE A 48 -12.65 5.86 -20.84
N LEU A 49 -12.65 4.95 -21.82
CA LEU A 49 -11.92 3.68 -21.74
C LEU A 49 -10.42 3.90 -21.59
N LEU A 50 -9.83 4.83 -22.36
CA LEU A 50 -8.42 5.20 -22.19
C LEU A 50 -8.13 5.79 -20.81
N ALA A 51 -9.03 6.61 -20.27
CA ALA A 51 -8.92 7.15 -18.93
C ALA A 51 -8.99 6.04 -17.85
N GLU A 52 -9.88 5.06 -18.01
CA GLU A 52 -9.95 3.89 -17.13
C GLU A 52 -8.68 3.05 -17.19
N VAL A 53 -8.10 2.83 -18.37
CA VAL A 53 -6.80 2.15 -18.50
C VAL A 53 -5.72 2.91 -17.72
N CYS A 54 -5.67 4.24 -17.83
CA CYS A 54 -4.72 5.06 -17.06
C CYS A 54 -4.93 4.89 -15.54
N ILE A 55 -6.18 4.91 -15.07
CA ILE A 55 -6.49 4.70 -13.64
C ILE A 55 -6.05 3.30 -13.19
N ARG A 56 -6.36 2.25 -13.97
CA ARG A 56 -6.03 0.87 -13.62
C ARG A 56 -4.53 0.63 -13.59
N THR A 57 -3.78 1.13 -14.58
CA THR A 57 -2.33 1.05 -14.59
C THR A 57 -1.71 1.83 -13.42
N GLY A 58 -2.17 3.06 -13.18
CA GLY A 58 -1.66 3.88 -12.09
C GLY A 58 -1.92 3.27 -10.70
N THR A 59 -3.15 2.79 -10.45
CA THR A 59 -3.49 2.11 -9.18
C THR A 59 -2.64 0.86 -8.96
N PHE A 60 -2.44 0.04 -10.00
CA PHE A 60 -1.59 -1.14 -9.92
C PHE A 60 -0.14 -0.80 -9.56
N LEU A 61 0.43 0.25 -10.16
CA LEU A 61 1.79 0.69 -9.85
C LEU A 61 1.92 1.23 -8.42
N VAL A 62 0.93 1.98 -7.92
CA VAL A 62 0.92 2.51 -6.55
C VAL A 62 0.84 1.39 -5.51
N VAL A 63 -0.06 0.42 -5.70
CA VAL A 63 -0.24 -0.72 -4.79
C VAL A 63 1.00 -1.60 -4.75
N ASN A 64 1.67 -1.79 -5.89
CA ASN A 64 2.87 -2.61 -5.98
C ASN A 64 4.18 -1.82 -5.80
N PHE A 65 4.11 -0.56 -5.33
CA PHE A 65 5.31 0.23 -5.02
C PHE A 65 6.33 -0.50 -4.12
N PRO A 66 5.92 -1.19 -3.02
CA PRO A 66 6.86 -1.93 -2.18
C PRO A 66 7.64 -3.02 -2.94
N LEU A 67 7.02 -3.64 -3.95
CA LEU A 67 7.69 -4.63 -4.80
C LEU A 67 8.81 -3.99 -5.61
N PHE A 68 8.56 -2.85 -6.26
CA PHE A 68 9.59 -2.16 -7.04
C PHE A 68 10.77 -1.73 -6.17
N PHE A 69 10.49 -1.28 -4.94
CA PHE A 69 11.52 -1.00 -3.95
C PHE A 69 12.37 -2.23 -3.63
N MET A 70 11.74 -3.37 -3.31
CA MET A 70 12.43 -4.63 -3.02
C MET A 70 13.32 -5.07 -4.18
N LEU A 71 12.76 -5.13 -5.40
CA LEU A 71 13.49 -5.57 -6.59
C LEU A 71 14.71 -4.69 -6.85
N ARG A 72 14.57 -3.37 -6.72
CA ARG A 72 15.69 -2.43 -6.88
C ARG A 72 16.75 -2.62 -5.80
N LEU A 73 16.34 -2.78 -4.54
CA LEU A 73 17.24 -3.02 -3.42
C LEU A 73 18.07 -4.29 -3.62
N VAL A 74 17.42 -5.39 -4.01
CA VAL A 74 18.09 -6.67 -4.22
C VAL A 74 19.02 -6.59 -5.43
N THR A 75 18.57 -6.02 -6.55
CA THR A 75 19.39 -5.86 -7.76
C THR A 75 20.69 -5.11 -7.46
N ARG A 76 20.62 -4.00 -6.71
CA ARG A 76 21.79 -3.17 -6.42
C ARG A 76 22.80 -3.88 -5.51
N LYS A 77 22.34 -4.78 -4.64
CA LYS A 77 23.18 -5.48 -3.66
C LYS A 77 23.68 -6.84 -4.14
N SER A 78 22.86 -7.62 -4.84
CA SER A 78 23.24 -8.94 -5.37
C SER A 78 23.98 -8.84 -6.71
N GLY A 79 23.65 -7.84 -7.52
CA GLY A 79 24.18 -7.65 -8.88
C GLY A 79 23.79 -8.76 -9.86
N SER A 80 22.82 -9.61 -9.53
CA SER A 80 22.49 -10.82 -10.31
C SER A 80 20.99 -11.03 -10.45
N ALA A 81 20.57 -11.47 -11.64
CA ALA A 81 19.19 -11.84 -11.96
C ALA A 81 18.63 -12.89 -11.01
N THR A 82 19.46 -13.83 -10.54
CA THR A 82 19.05 -14.89 -9.62
C THR A 82 18.50 -14.33 -8.30
N GLY A 83 19.13 -13.27 -7.77
CA GLY A 83 18.65 -12.62 -6.54
C GLY A 83 17.31 -11.91 -6.74
N ILE A 84 17.08 -11.34 -7.91
CA ILE A 84 15.82 -10.67 -8.26
C ILE A 84 14.68 -11.69 -8.32
N LEU A 85 14.91 -12.80 -9.05
CA LEU A 85 13.93 -13.87 -9.19
C LEU A 85 13.63 -14.55 -7.85
N SER A 86 14.65 -14.77 -7.01
CA SER A 86 14.45 -15.36 -5.68
C SER A 86 13.65 -14.43 -4.76
N ALA A 87 13.93 -13.12 -4.79
CA ALA A 87 13.17 -12.13 -4.02
C ALA A 87 11.72 -12.03 -4.49
N PHE A 88 11.48 -12.03 -5.80
CA PHE A 88 10.12 -12.02 -6.36
C PHE A 88 9.32 -13.26 -5.94
N ALA A 89 9.90 -14.46 -6.11
CA ALA A 89 9.27 -15.71 -5.68
C ALA A 89 9.03 -15.75 -4.16
N GLY A 90 9.99 -15.28 -3.37
CA GLY A 90 9.86 -15.16 -1.92
C GLY A 90 8.76 -14.19 -1.50
N TYR A 91 8.59 -13.08 -2.21
CA TYR A 91 7.56 -12.08 -1.92
C TYR A 91 6.17 -12.63 -2.20
N ILE A 92 5.98 -13.38 -3.29
CA ILE A 92 4.72 -14.08 -3.55
C ILE A 92 4.41 -15.06 -2.42
N ALA A 93 5.39 -15.87 -1.98
CA ALA A 93 5.22 -16.80 -0.88
C ALA A 93 4.90 -16.10 0.46
N TYR A 94 5.52 -14.96 0.72
CA TYR A 94 5.21 -14.11 1.88
C TYR A 94 3.74 -13.62 1.82
N LEU A 95 3.31 -13.09 0.68
CA LEU A 95 1.93 -12.60 0.50
C LEU A 95 0.90 -13.71 0.66
N THR A 96 1.12 -14.88 0.05
CA THR A 96 0.19 -16.01 0.17
C THR A 96 0.09 -16.52 1.60
N MET A 97 1.20 -16.57 2.34
CA MET A 97 1.16 -16.94 3.76
C MET A 97 0.41 -15.90 4.60
N THR A 98 0.65 -14.60 4.39
CA THR A 98 -0.13 -13.58 5.12
C THR A 98 -1.62 -13.65 4.80
N MET A 99 -1.99 -13.91 3.55
CA MET A 99 -3.39 -14.02 3.11
C MET A 99 -4.11 -15.21 3.76
N CYS A 100 -3.44 -16.35 3.95
CA CYS A 100 -4.04 -17.55 4.52
C CYS A 100 -4.14 -17.52 6.05
N PHE A 101 -3.22 -16.85 6.74
CA PHE A 101 -3.10 -16.90 8.20
C PHE A 101 -3.49 -15.61 8.91
N ALA A 102 -3.68 -14.49 8.20
CA ALA A 102 -4.17 -13.25 8.81
C ALA A 102 -5.59 -13.43 9.35
N GLY A 103 -5.83 -12.92 10.56
CA GLY A 103 -7.14 -12.95 11.19
C GLY A 103 -8.15 -12.05 10.47
N SER A 104 -9.39 -12.52 10.32
CA SER A 104 -10.49 -11.78 9.70
C SER A 104 -11.06 -10.64 10.56
N SER A 105 -10.57 -10.47 11.80
CA SER A 105 -10.99 -9.40 12.72
C SER A 105 -10.35 -8.05 12.45
N LEU A 106 -9.42 -7.96 11.50
CA LEU A 106 -8.73 -6.71 11.16
C LEU A 106 -9.61 -5.80 10.28
N PRO A 107 -9.44 -4.46 10.36
CA PRO A 107 -10.11 -3.52 9.46
C PRO A 107 -9.81 -3.81 7.98
N SER A 108 -10.75 -3.49 7.10
CA SER A 108 -10.60 -3.67 5.64
C SER A 108 -9.40 -2.90 5.06
N THR A 109 -9.01 -1.79 5.68
CA THR A 109 -7.83 -0.99 5.31
C THR A 109 -6.50 -1.70 5.59
N ALA A 110 -6.50 -2.78 6.36
CA ALA A 110 -5.32 -3.59 6.61
C ALA A 110 -5.00 -4.57 5.47
N PHE A 111 -5.92 -4.74 4.52
CA PHE A 111 -5.82 -5.68 3.42
C PHE A 111 -5.80 -4.95 2.09
N SER A 112 -5.04 -5.49 1.13
CA SER A 112 -4.97 -4.92 -0.23
C SER A 112 -4.70 -6.02 -1.25
N SER A 113 -5.26 -5.87 -2.45
CA SER A 113 -5.05 -6.80 -3.57
C SER A 113 -3.67 -6.58 -4.23
N ILE A 114 -2.62 -6.91 -3.49
CA ILE A 114 -1.24 -6.84 -3.96
C ILE A 114 -1.05 -7.89 -5.04
N LEU A 115 -0.48 -7.50 -6.19
CA LEU A 115 -0.32 -8.35 -7.39
C LEU A 115 -1.63 -8.97 -7.92
N GLY A 116 -2.81 -8.47 -7.51
CA GLY A 116 -4.08 -9.10 -7.86
C GLY A 116 -4.33 -10.44 -7.16
N LEU A 117 -3.59 -10.75 -6.10
CA LEU A 117 -3.78 -11.99 -5.34
C LEU A 117 -5.03 -11.90 -4.47
N SER A 118 -5.84 -12.95 -4.50
CA SER A 118 -6.98 -13.17 -3.63
C SER A 118 -7.26 -14.67 -3.52
N ILE A 119 -7.76 -15.12 -2.37
CA ILE A 119 -8.17 -16.51 -2.18
C ILE A 119 -9.60 -16.57 -1.66
N THR A 120 -10.36 -17.51 -2.23
CA THR A 120 -11.65 -17.95 -1.73
C THR A 120 -11.56 -19.46 -1.60
N SER A 121 -11.73 -20.02 -0.41
CA SER A 121 -11.62 -21.47 -0.22
C SER A 121 -12.83 -22.01 0.52
N ALA A 122 -13.51 -22.99 -0.06
CA ALA A 122 -14.62 -23.69 0.62
C ALA A 122 -14.14 -24.77 1.61
N ARG A 123 -12.84 -25.14 1.56
CA ARG A 123 -12.29 -26.28 2.30
C ARG A 123 -11.71 -25.91 3.66
N ALA A 124 -11.09 -24.74 3.79
CA ALA A 124 -10.57 -24.26 5.06
C ALA A 124 -11.65 -23.42 5.75
N LYS A 125 -12.12 -23.85 6.93
CA LYS A 125 -13.18 -23.17 7.68
C LYS A 125 -12.85 -21.70 8.00
N SER A 126 -11.57 -21.37 8.17
CA SER A 126 -11.10 -19.99 8.41
C SER A 126 -11.17 -19.08 7.19
N LEU A 127 -11.25 -19.66 5.99
CA LEU A 127 -11.23 -18.97 4.70
C LEU A 127 -12.55 -19.14 3.92
N ALA A 128 -13.57 -19.69 4.58
CA ALA A 128 -14.85 -20.01 3.97
C ALA A 128 -15.78 -18.80 3.97
N GLY A 129 -16.42 -18.55 2.82
CA GLY A 129 -17.52 -17.57 2.70
C GLY A 129 -17.10 -16.12 2.42
N ALA A 130 -15.81 -15.80 2.34
CA ALA A 130 -15.32 -14.47 2.00
C ALA A 130 -14.09 -14.52 1.08
N VAL A 131 -13.85 -13.41 0.35
CA VAL A 131 -12.62 -13.21 -0.43
C VAL A 131 -11.55 -12.65 0.50
N HIS A 132 -10.44 -13.36 0.64
CA HIS A 132 -9.31 -12.94 1.47
C HIS A 132 -8.22 -12.32 0.61
N TYR A 133 -7.67 -11.21 1.09
CA TYR A 133 -6.57 -10.49 0.44
C TYR A 133 -5.32 -10.51 1.33
N PRO A 134 -4.11 -10.35 0.75
CA PRO A 134 -2.89 -10.21 1.52
C PRO A 134 -2.88 -8.99 2.46
N LEU A 135 -2.08 -9.08 3.53
CA LEU A 135 -1.88 -7.96 4.46
C LEU A 135 -1.06 -6.83 3.83
N GLN A 136 -1.53 -5.59 3.96
CA GLN A 136 -0.82 -4.40 3.52
C GLN A 136 0.28 -4.05 4.53
N THR A 137 1.42 -4.73 4.40
CA THR A 137 2.62 -4.48 5.22
C THR A 137 3.57 -3.44 4.62
N GLY A 138 3.27 -2.99 3.39
CA GLY A 138 3.99 -1.93 2.70
C GLY A 138 5.48 -2.24 2.48
N VAL A 139 6.32 -1.21 2.60
CA VAL A 139 7.77 -1.30 2.41
C VAL A 139 8.44 -2.21 3.47
N ILE A 140 7.82 -2.38 4.64
CA ILE A 140 8.36 -3.21 5.73
C ILE A 140 8.40 -4.68 5.31
N GLY A 141 7.28 -5.23 4.83
CA GLY A 141 7.22 -6.63 4.37
C GLY A 141 8.16 -6.89 3.20
N ALA A 142 8.16 -5.98 2.23
CA ALA A 142 9.09 -5.98 1.10
C ALA A 142 10.57 -5.96 1.53
N GLY A 143 10.91 -5.14 2.54
CA GLY A 143 12.26 -5.06 3.11
C GLY A 143 12.70 -6.35 3.79
N ILE A 144 11.82 -6.99 4.57
CA ILE A 144 12.11 -8.29 5.21
C ILE A 144 12.45 -9.34 4.16
N VAL A 145 11.61 -9.48 3.12
CA VAL A 145 11.86 -10.43 2.02
C VAL A 145 13.16 -10.10 1.28
N ALA A 146 13.47 -8.82 1.07
CA ALA A 146 14.71 -8.40 0.44
C ALA A 146 15.95 -8.85 1.24
N LEU A 147 15.91 -8.69 2.57
CA LEU A 147 17.00 -9.11 3.46
C LEU A 147 17.16 -10.63 3.46
N ILE A 148 16.06 -11.38 3.48
CA ILE A 148 16.06 -12.85 3.38
C ILE A 148 16.68 -13.29 2.05
N ALA A 149 16.27 -12.67 0.94
CA ALA A 149 16.81 -12.98 -0.39
C ALA A 149 18.31 -12.69 -0.48
N LEU A 150 18.78 -11.55 0.04
CA LEU A 150 20.21 -11.21 0.06
C LEU A 150 21.02 -12.13 0.97
N TYR A 151 20.45 -12.52 2.12
CA TYR A 151 21.07 -13.49 3.02
C TYR A 151 21.26 -14.85 2.32
N ASN A 152 20.21 -15.38 1.69
CA ASN A 152 20.27 -16.65 0.97
C ASN A 152 21.19 -16.57 -0.25
N TYR A 153 21.18 -15.45 -0.97
CA TYR A 153 22.08 -15.23 -2.10
C TYR A 153 23.55 -15.31 -1.67
N ASN A 154 23.93 -14.59 -0.61
CA ASN A 154 25.30 -14.62 -0.08
C ASN A 154 25.69 -16.00 0.47
N ARG A 155 24.76 -16.70 1.13
CA ARG A 155 25.01 -18.03 1.69
C ARG A 155 25.21 -19.08 0.60
N THR A 156 24.42 -19.01 -0.47
CA THR A 156 24.46 -20.03 -1.53
C THR A 156 25.69 -19.89 -2.42
N ARG A 157 26.20 -18.66 -2.60
CA ARG A 157 27.47 -18.41 -3.30
C ARG A 157 28.71 -18.90 -2.54
N LYS A 158 28.62 -19.06 -1.21
CA LYS A 158 29.71 -19.59 -0.37
C LYS A 158 29.67 -21.12 -0.21
N ARG A 159 28.68 -21.80 -0.78
CA ARG A 159 28.52 -23.25 -0.65
C ARG A 159 29.50 -23.99 -1.57
N SER A 160 30.17 -25.02 -1.04
CA SER A 160 30.96 -25.99 -1.81
C SER A 160 30.05 -27.00 -2.53
N ASP A 161 30.48 -27.47 -3.69
CA ASP A 161 29.70 -28.36 -4.56
C ASP A 161 29.59 -29.81 -4.03
N TYR A 162 30.39 -30.18 -3.04
CA TYR A 162 30.44 -31.53 -2.45
C TYR A 162 29.46 -31.73 -1.29
N ASN A 163 28.16 -31.60 -1.55
CA ASN A 163 27.14 -31.74 -0.51
C ASN A 163 25.99 -32.64 -0.98
N LEU A 164 25.21 -33.23 -0.07
CA LEU A 164 24.16 -34.23 -0.37
C LEU A 164 23.10 -33.75 -1.39
N PHE A 165 22.98 -32.42 -1.57
CA PHE A 165 22.09 -31.81 -2.57
C PHE A 165 22.85 -31.21 -3.77
N ALA A 166 23.94 -31.85 -4.21
CA ALA A 166 24.74 -31.39 -5.35
C ALA A 166 23.96 -31.35 -6.68
N PHE A 167 22.86 -32.10 -6.79
CA PHE A 167 21.97 -32.10 -7.95
C PHE A 167 21.15 -30.79 -8.10
N ILE A 168 21.02 -30.00 -7.03
CA ILE A 168 20.32 -28.72 -7.07
C ILE A 168 21.34 -27.63 -7.39
N SER A 169 21.13 -26.88 -8.46
CA SER A 169 21.98 -25.76 -8.81
C SER A 169 22.00 -24.72 -7.66
N LYS A 170 23.14 -24.03 -7.50
CA LYS A 170 23.27 -22.92 -6.53
C LYS A 170 22.16 -21.89 -6.70
N ASP A 171 21.75 -21.64 -7.93
CA ASP A 171 20.73 -20.65 -8.25
C ASP A 171 19.33 -21.10 -7.82
N THR A 172 18.97 -22.36 -8.12
CA THR A 172 17.68 -22.94 -7.70
C THR A 172 17.60 -23.07 -6.18
N GLN A 173 18.69 -23.45 -5.51
CA GLN A 173 18.72 -23.54 -4.05
C GLN A 173 18.50 -22.18 -3.38
N CYS A 174 19.06 -21.10 -3.95
CA CYS A 174 18.82 -19.74 -3.46
C CYS A 174 17.32 -19.39 -3.49
N VAL A 175 16.64 -19.73 -4.59
CA VAL A 175 15.18 -19.52 -4.73
C VAL A 175 14.42 -20.32 -3.69
N ILE A 176 14.68 -21.64 -3.58
CA ILE A 176 13.99 -22.51 -2.62
C ILE A 176 14.18 -22.02 -1.18
N GLY A 177 15.42 -21.71 -0.78
CA GLY A 177 15.72 -21.20 0.56
C GLY A 177 15.03 -19.86 0.84
N THR A 178 14.96 -18.98 -0.16
CA THR A 178 14.28 -17.69 -0.04
C THR A 178 12.76 -17.86 0.09
N VAL A 179 12.15 -18.76 -0.68
CA VAL A 179 10.72 -19.05 -0.62
C VAL A 179 10.33 -19.61 0.75
N ILE A 180 11.06 -20.60 1.27
CA ILE A 180 10.75 -21.22 2.56
C ILE A 180 10.89 -20.20 3.70
N LEU A 181 11.98 -19.43 3.72
CA LEU A 181 12.20 -18.44 4.78
C LEU A 181 11.23 -17.25 4.67
N SER A 182 10.86 -16.83 3.46
CA SER A 182 9.88 -15.77 3.27
C SER A 182 8.46 -16.23 3.63
N ALA A 183 8.13 -17.50 3.38
CA ALA A 183 6.88 -18.10 3.84
C ALA A 183 6.81 -18.14 5.37
N ALA A 184 7.91 -18.53 6.05
CA ALA A 184 8.01 -18.49 7.50
C ALA A 184 7.90 -17.05 8.05
N ALA A 185 8.54 -16.08 7.38
CA ALA A 185 8.40 -14.67 7.73
C ALA A 185 6.97 -14.16 7.54
N GLY A 186 6.28 -14.58 6.47
CA GLY A 186 4.87 -14.24 6.22
C GLY A 186 3.93 -14.81 7.28
N PHE A 187 4.17 -16.06 7.70
CA PHE A 187 3.47 -16.67 8.83
C PHE A 187 3.69 -15.89 10.13
N GLY A 188 4.93 -15.58 10.48
CA GLY A 188 5.23 -14.77 11.67
C GLY A 188 4.58 -13.39 11.62
N MET A 189 4.60 -12.76 10.44
CA MET A 189 4.01 -11.44 10.24
C MET A 189 2.49 -11.44 10.35
N ALA A 190 1.81 -12.53 9.97
CA ALA A 190 0.36 -12.64 10.13
C ALA A 190 -0.10 -12.49 11.60
N TYR A 191 0.75 -12.88 12.56
CA TYR A 191 0.49 -12.73 14.00
C TYR A 191 1.08 -11.45 14.59
N ALA A 192 2.21 -10.97 14.07
CA ALA A 192 2.85 -9.75 14.58
C ALA A 192 2.18 -8.46 14.08
N TRP A 193 1.76 -8.41 12.81
CA TRP A 193 1.17 -7.21 12.20
C TRP A 193 -0.13 -6.72 12.82
N PRO A 194 -1.06 -7.58 13.31
CA PRO A 194 -2.24 -7.14 14.04
C PRO A 194 -1.95 -6.16 15.19
N TYR A 195 -0.82 -6.31 15.89
CA TYR A 195 -0.45 -5.37 16.96
C TYR A 195 -0.14 -3.98 16.41
N ALA A 196 0.53 -3.88 15.26
CA ALA A 196 0.79 -2.61 14.58
C ALA A 196 -0.50 -1.97 14.02
N VAL A 197 -1.43 -2.78 13.50
CA VAL A 197 -2.73 -2.29 13.05
C VAL A 197 -3.55 -1.76 14.22
N ARG A 198 -3.51 -2.44 15.38
CA ARG A 198 -4.19 -1.98 16.59
C ARG A 198 -3.64 -0.66 17.11
N THR A 199 -2.32 -0.45 17.09
CA THR A 199 -1.74 0.84 17.52
C THR A 199 -2.15 1.97 16.58
N ILE A 200 -2.17 1.73 15.27
CA ILE A 200 -2.70 2.68 14.29
C ILE A 200 -4.17 2.99 14.59
N HIS A 201 -4.99 1.97 14.86
CA HIS A 201 -6.40 2.16 15.20
C HIS A 201 -6.59 3.03 16.44
N THR A 202 -5.83 2.77 17.52
CA THR A 202 -5.90 3.59 18.74
C THR A 202 -5.47 5.04 18.49
N ALA A 203 -4.52 5.28 17.58
CA ALA A 203 -4.13 6.63 17.20
C ALA A 203 -5.24 7.34 16.40
N VAL A 204 -5.92 6.61 15.50
CA VAL A 204 -7.09 7.12 14.76
C VAL A 204 -8.22 7.49 15.72
N GLU A 205 -8.54 6.63 16.68
CA GLU A 205 -9.55 6.90 17.71
C GLU A 205 -9.20 8.14 18.54
N PHE A 206 -7.94 8.25 18.99
CA PHE A 206 -7.45 9.40 19.73
C PHE A 206 -7.61 10.72 18.94
N ILE A 207 -7.21 10.75 17.68
CA ILE A 207 -7.36 11.94 16.82
C ILE A 207 -8.86 12.27 16.62
N SER A 208 -9.70 11.24 16.43
CA SER A 208 -11.14 11.45 16.22
C SER A 208 -11.91 11.91 17.45
N SER A 209 -11.35 11.78 18.65
CA SER A 209 -11.98 12.21 19.90
C SER A 209 -12.22 13.72 19.96
N ASP A 210 -11.29 14.50 19.38
CA ASP A 210 -11.42 15.94 19.21
C ASP A 210 -10.73 16.38 17.91
N THR A 211 -11.54 16.50 16.86
CA THR A 211 -11.11 16.93 15.52
C THR A 211 -10.96 18.44 15.39
N THR A 212 -11.21 19.20 16.46
CA THR A 212 -11.03 20.66 16.53
C THR A 212 -9.71 21.07 17.15
N ASN A 213 -9.11 20.19 17.95
CA ASN A 213 -7.84 20.44 18.59
C ASN A 213 -6.67 20.48 17.57
N PRO A 214 -5.89 21.59 17.51
CA PRO A 214 -4.76 21.70 16.58
C PRO A 214 -3.66 20.66 16.83
N VAL A 215 -3.48 20.18 18.07
CA VAL A 215 -2.49 19.15 18.41
C VAL A 215 -2.86 17.81 17.76
N ASN A 216 -4.15 17.45 17.76
CA ASN A 216 -4.62 16.21 17.14
C ASN A 216 -4.44 16.25 15.61
N LEU A 217 -4.68 17.41 14.99
CA LEU A 217 -4.43 17.63 13.56
C LEU A 217 -2.94 17.57 13.22
N MET A 218 -2.07 18.07 14.09
CA MET A 218 -0.62 17.92 13.94
C MET A 218 -0.19 16.44 13.99
N ILE A 219 -0.70 15.68 14.96
CA ILE A 219 -0.41 14.25 15.10
C ILE A 219 -0.88 13.50 13.85
N TYR A 220 -2.09 13.79 13.36
CA TYR A 220 -2.59 13.25 12.10
C TYR A 220 -1.62 13.51 10.94
N GLY A 221 -1.19 14.76 10.75
CA GLY A 221 -0.28 15.13 9.67
C GLY A 221 1.06 14.40 9.73
N VAL A 222 1.64 14.27 10.92
CA VAL A 222 2.90 13.53 11.13
C VAL A 222 2.72 12.04 10.84
N LEU A 223 1.66 11.41 11.36
CA LEU A 223 1.37 10.00 11.15
C LEU A 223 1.06 9.68 9.69
N ASP A 224 0.31 10.54 9.00
CA ASP A 224 0.00 10.40 7.58
C ASP A 224 1.28 10.40 6.73
N ARG A 225 2.19 11.34 7.01
CA ARG A 225 3.45 11.45 6.27
C ARG A 225 4.36 10.25 6.51
N PHE A 226 4.53 9.85 7.76
CA PHE A 226 5.32 8.66 8.10
C PHE A 226 4.74 7.38 7.46
N SER A 227 3.43 7.20 7.57
CA SER A 227 2.72 6.04 6.99
C SER A 227 2.79 6.02 5.46
N SER A 228 2.81 7.19 4.82
CA SER A 228 2.96 7.32 3.37
C SER A 228 4.32 6.85 2.87
N LEU A 229 5.40 7.16 3.59
CA LEU A 229 6.76 6.69 3.25
C LEU A 229 6.84 5.15 3.22
N LEU A 230 6.07 4.49 4.07
CA LEU A 230 6.01 3.04 4.17
C LEU A 230 4.95 2.40 3.26
N ASN A 231 4.22 3.19 2.47
CA ASN A 231 3.11 2.74 1.63
C ASN A 231 1.95 2.09 2.43
N ILE A 232 1.71 2.56 3.66
CA ILE A 232 0.60 2.16 4.54
C ILE A 232 -0.33 3.33 4.89
N GLY A 233 -0.17 4.49 4.23
CA GLY A 233 -0.93 5.71 4.50
C GLY A 233 -2.45 5.56 4.36
N ALA A 234 -2.94 4.60 3.58
CA ALA A 234 -4.36 4.29 3.47
C ALA A 234 -5.00 3.89 4.81
N MET A 235 -4.24 3.29 5.74
CA MET A 235 -4.75 2.94 7.08
C MET A 235 -5.07 4.18 7.92
N ILE A 236 -4.39 5.29 7.69
CA ILE A 236 -4.64 6.58 8.36
C ILE A 236 -5.66 7.40 7.57
N ARG A 237 -5.48 7.53 6.26
CA ARG A 237 -6.32 8.42 5.42
C ARG A 237 -7.75 7.94 5.30
N THR A 238 -7.97 6.65 5.01
CA THR A 238 -9.31 6.15 4.68
C THR A 238 -10.33 6.38 5.79
N PRO A 239 -10.03 6.12 7.09
CA PRO A 239 -10.95 6.43 8.18
C PRO A 239 -11.36 7.90 8.28
N PHE A 240 -10.45 8.85 8.02
CA PHE A 240 -10.74 10.28 8.09
C PHE A 240 -11.35 10.83 6.80
N TRP A 241 -10.87 10.40 5.64
CA TRP A 241 -11.29 10.95 4.35
C TRP A 241 -12.66 10.41 3.92
N TYR A 242 -12.92 9.14 4.21
CA TYR A 242 -14.09 8.42 3.70
C TYR A 242 -14.90 7.71 4.79
N GLY A 243 -14.40 7.66 6.03
CA GLY A 243 -15.07 7.01 7.17
C GLY A 243 -15.68 8.01 8.15
N SER A 244 -16.39 7.51 9.15
CA SER A 244 -17.06 8.33 10.17
C SER A 244 -16.11 9.05 11.13
N ASN A 245 -14.85 8.62 11.23
CA ASN A 245 -13.83 9.28 12.07
C ASN A 245 -13.50 10.70 11.58
N GLY A 246 -13.74 10.99 10.29
CA GLY A 246 -13.65 12.35 9.73
C GLY A 246 -14.87 13.23 9.99
N GLY A 247 -15.89 12.69 10.66
CA GLY A 247 -17.18 13.34 10.86
C GLY A 247 -18.27 12.82 9.93
N THR A 248 -19.50 13.22 10.23
CA THR A 248 -20.68 12.95 9.42
C THR A 248 -21.45 14.25 9.18
N TRP A 249 -22.05 14.37 8.00
CA TRP A 249 -22.87 15.50 7.62
C TRP A 249 -24.19 15.00 7.02
N LEU A 250 -25.30 15.55 7.47
CA LEU A 250 -26.61 15.27 6.90
C LEU A 250 -26.89 16.26 5.78
N ASN A 251 -27.14 15.73 4.59
CA ASN A 251 -27.55 16.57 3.47
C ASN A 251 -28.99 17.07 3.62
N MET A 252 -29.39 18.04 2.79
CA MET A 252 -30.75 18.62 2.81
C MET A 252 -31.87 17.59 2.52
N VAL A 253 -31.50 16.43 1.97
CA VAL A 253 -32.41 15.31 1.62
C VAL A 253 -32.45 14.25 2.75
N GLY A 254 -31.74 14.46 3.87
CA GLY A 254 -31.71 13.57 5.03
C GLY A 254 -30.75 12.38 4.92
N SER A 255 -29.91 12.31 3.89
CA SER A 255 -28.86 11.29 3.75
C SER A 255 -27.59 11.69 4.49
N SER A 256 -27.02 10.76 5.26
CA SER A 256 -25.77 10.97 6.01
C SER A 256 -24.55 10.65 5.14
N VAL A 257 -23.71 11.65 4.92
CA VAL A 257 -22.42 11.54 4.25
C VAL A 257 -21.31 11.47 5.30
N ALA A 258 -20.48 10.42 5.25
CA ALA A 258 -19.37 10.23 6.19
C ALA A 258 -18.01 10.50 5.51
N GLY A 259 -17.09 11.09 6.27
CA GLY A 259 -15.71 11.33 5.84
C GLY A 259 -15.47 12.74 5.33
N ASP A 260 -14.35 13.33 5.72
CA ASP A 260 -14.01 14.74 5.47
C ASP A 260 -14.02 15.10 3.98
N VAL A 261 -13.49 14.20 3.13
CA VAL A 261 -13.41 14.42 1.68
C VAL A 261 -14.79 14.31 1.05
N ASN A 262 -15.58 13.32 1.44
CA ASN A 262 -16.94 13.14 0.93
C ASN A 262 -17.86 14.29 1.35
N ILE A 263 -17.72 14.77 2.59
CA ILE A 263 -18.46 15.93 3.08
C ILE A 263 -18.06 17.18 2.28
N TRP A 264 -16.76 17.41 2.11
CA TRP A 264 -16.25 18.55 1.34
C TRP A 264 -16.73 18.53 -0.11
N THR A 265 -16.69 17.39 -0.80
CA THR A 265 -17.17 17.28 -2.19
C THR A 265 -18.69 17.47 -2.30
N ALA A 266 -19.47 16.90 -1.37
CA ALA A 266 -20.92 17.05 -1.35
C ALA A 266 -21.35 18.50 -1.07
N GLN A 267 -20.68 19.18 -0.14
CA GLN A 267 -20.95 20.59 0.18
C GLN A 267 -20.53 21.52 -0.96
N ALA A 268 -19.38 21.25 -1.58
CA ALA A 268 -18.90 22.01 -2.74
C ALA A 268 -19.88 21.92 -3.93
N ALA A 269 -20.48 20.76 -4.16
CA ALA A 269 -21.48 20.57 -5.22
C ALA A 269 -22.75 21.40 -5.03
N ILE A 270 -23.11 21.74 -3.78
CA ILE A 270 -24.29 22.55 -3.44
C ILE A 270 -23.95 24.05 -3.36
N GLY A 271 -22.67 24.42 -3.54
CA GLY A 271 -22.22 25.82 -3.48
C GLY A 271 -22.23 26.41 -2.06
N GLY A 272 -22.31 25.56 -1.02
CA GLY A 272 -22.47 25.97 0.37
C GLY A 272 -21.52 25.23 1.30
N LEU A 273 -20.25 25.64 1.32
CA LEU A 273 -19.27 25.14 2.30
C LEU A 273 -19.67 25.63 3.69
N THR A 274 -20.21 24.73 4.50
CA THR A 274 -20.70 25.03 5.85
C THR A 274 -20.04 24.09 6.85
N GLY A 275 -19.43 24.67 7.88
CA GLY A 275 -18.77 23.92 8.95
C GLY A 275 -17.29 23.63 8.71
N MET A 276 -16.80 22.58 9.37
CA MET A 276 -15.38 22.27 9.55
C MET A 276 -14.85 21.23 8.54
N SER A 277 -15.40 21.20 7.32
CA SER A 277 -15.00 20.25 6.27
C SER A 277 -13.68 20.65 5.61
N GLY A 278 -12.94 19.65 5.15
CA GLY A 278 -11.66 19.80 4.46
C GLY A 278 -10.42 19.84 5.36
N ARG A 279 -10.56 19.72 6.68
CA ARG A 279 -9.43 19.87 7.63
C ARG A 279 -8.32 18.84 7.46
N PHE A 280 -8.68 17.61 7.10
CA PHE A 280 -7.73 16.50 6.97
C PHE A 280 -7.15 16.41 5.55
N ILE A 281 -7.80 17.01 4.55
CA ILE A 281 -7.34 17.02 3.15
C ILE A 281 -6.61 18.31 2.76
N THR A 282 -6.96 19.48 3.28
CA THR A 282 -6.31 20.76 2.90
C THR A 282 -4.79 20.72 3.13
N PRO A 283 -4.26 20.25 4.28
CA PRO A 283 -2.80 20.17 4.49
C PRO A 283 -2.11 19.24 3.48
N TYR A 284 -2.81 18.22 2.98
CA TYR A 284 -2.27 17.31 1.97
C TYR A 284 -1.98 18.07 0.67
N TYR A 285 -2.88 18.95 0.21
CA TYR A 285 -2.67 19.78 -0.96
C TYR A 285 -1.58 20.82 -0.75
N VAL A 286 -1.61 21.56 0.37
CA VAL A 286 -0.62 22.59 0.67
C VAL A 286 0.80 22.02 0.63
N LEU A 287 0.99 20.88 1.29
CA LEU A 287 2.30 20.23 1.33
C LEU A 287 2.74 19.70 -0.04
N ASN A 288 1.85 19.15 -0.86
CA ASN A 288 2.27 18.58 -2.14
C ASN A 288 2.45 19.62 -3.26
N ILE A 289 1.92 20.83 -3.09
CA ILE A 289 2.05 21.94 -4.06
C ILE A 289 3.20 22.88 -3.66
N PHE A 290 3.36 23.16 -2.37
CA PHE A 290 4.23 24.23 -1.89
C PHE A 290 5.42 23.78 -1.03
N ALA A 291 5.48 22.53 -0.57
CA ALA A 291 6.53 22.02 0.32
C ALA A 291 7.35 20.89 -0.33
#